data_AF-A0A0F9RW32-F1
#
_entry.id   AF-A0A0F9RW32-F1
#
_cell.length_a   1.000
_cell.length_b   1.000
_cell.length_c   1.000
_cell.angle_alpha   90.00
_cell.angle_beta   90.00
_cell.angle_gamma   90.00
#
_symmetry.space_group_name_H-M   'P 1'
#
loop_
_entity.id
_entity.type
_entity.pdbx_description
1 polymer ?
#
loop_
_entity_poly.entity_id
_entity_poly.type
_entity_poly.pdbx_seq_one_letter_code
_entity_poly.pdbx_strand_id
1 'polypeptide(L)'
;MQEEVKQVSRYNEAGMQIMRLHELWLKAELYANRGLLIKWKFILDSVWRELYSDVKRKEDVESKEFIKENNKLKKSISECKTLSSMYIALDERHQFLKSLQDSVGKGAMYMDADDDHFD
;
A
#
# COMPACT_ATOMS: atom_id res chain seq x y z
N MET A 1 9.73 -23.06 -20.17
CA MET A 1 10.45 -21.89 -20.73
C MET A 1 9.68 -20.57 -20.64
N GLN A 2 8.61 -20.31 -21.40
CA GLN A 2 7.91 -19.00 -21.33
C GLN A 2 7.18 -18.77 -20.00
N GLU A 3 6.69 -19.83 -19.37
CA GLU A 3 5.95 -19.79 -18.10
C GLU A 3 6.88 -19.55 -16.90
N GLU A 4 8.03 -20.24 -16.87
CA GLU A 4 9.10 -20.02 -15.89
C GLU A 4 9.65 -18.58 -15.95
N VAL A 5 9.85 -18.02 -17.16
CA VAL A 5 10.29 -16.62 -17.31
C VAL A 5 9.25 -15.63 -16.76
N LYS A 6 7.95 -15.91 -16.94
CA LYS A 6 6.87 -15.08 -16.37
C LYS A 6 6.82 -15.18 -14.85
N GLN A 7 7.00 -16.38 -14.29
CA GLN A 7 7.08 -16.56 -12.84
C GLN A 7 8.26 -15.81 -12.25
N VAL A 8 9.48 -16.00 -12.77
CA VAL A 8 10.70 -15.29 -12.30
C VAL A 8 10.51 -13.76 -12.37
N SER A 9 9.88 -13.26 -13.43
CA SER A 9 9.56 -11.83 -13.56
C SER A 9 8.60 -11.33 -12.47
N ARG A 10 7.55 -12.11 -12.13
CA ARG A 10 6.63 -11.78 -11.04
C ARG A 10 7.30 -11.80 -9.66
N TYR A 11 8.15 -12.80 -9.41
CA TYR A 11 8.95 -12.88 -8.18
C TYR A 11 9.84 -11.65 -8.01
N ASN A 12 10.54 -11.25 -9.06
CA ASN A 12 11.40 -10.07 -9.04
C ASN A 12 10.58 -8.79 -8.79
N GLU A 13 9.43 -8.62 -9.45
CA GLU A 13 8.59 -7.43 -9.25
C GLU A 13 8.05 -7.36 -7.82
N ALA A 14 7.58 -8.48 -7.26
CA ALA A 14 7.12 -8.54 -5.87
C ALA A 14 8.25 -8.18 -4.88
N GLY A 15 9.46 -8.71 -5.10
CA GLY A 15 10.63 -8.36 -4.29
C GLY A 15 10.96 -6.86 -4.36
N MET A 16 10.93 -6.29 -5.57
CA MET A 16 11.17 -4.86 -5.78
C MET A 16 10.08 -3.99 -5.15
N GLN A 17 8.82 -4.40 -5.22
CA GLN A 17 7.70 -3.71 -4.58
C GLN A 17 7.86 -3.68 -3.05
N ILE A 18 8.26 -4.81 -2.44
CA ILE A 18 8.55 -4.89 -0.99
C ILE A 18 9.64 -3.88 -0.61
N MET A 19 10.74 -3.81 -1.37
CA MET A 19 11.82 -2.85 -1.12
C MET A 19 11.34 -1.41 -1.25
N ARG A 20 10.59 -1.08 -2.31
CA ARG A 20 10.02 0.27 -2.51
C ARG A 20 9.07 0.66 -1.38
N LEU A 21 8.17 -0.23 -0.99
CA LEU A 21 7.24 0.00 0.13
C LEU A 21 8.00 0.22 1.44
N HIS A 22 9.02 -0.59 1.72
CA HIS A 22 9.87 -0.42 2.91
C HIS A 22 10.49 0.99 2.96
N GLU A 23 11.11 1.45 1.88
CA GLU A 23 11.68 2.80 1.81
C GLU A 23 10.64 3.91 2.00
N LEU A 24 9.44 3.73 1.41
CA LEU A 24 8.35 4.69 1.54
C LEU A 24 7.86 4.80 2.99
N TRP A 25 7.77 3.67 3.70
CA TRP A 25 7.41 3.66 5.11
C TRP A 25 8.46 4.33 6.00
N LEU A 26 9.75 4.07 5.78
CA LEU A 26 10.81 4.78 6.51
C LEU A 26 10.70 6.31 6.33
N LYS A 27 10.39 6.77 5.11
CA LYS A 27 10.17 8.19 4.83
C LYS A 27 8.87 8.70 5.48
N ALA A 28 7.80 7.90 5.51
CA ALA A 28 6.54 8.25 6.17
C ALA A 28 6.74 8.48 7.67
N GLU A 29 7.42 7.56 8.35
CA GLU A 29 7.74 7.69 9.78
C GLU A 29 8.60 8.92 10.04
N LEU A 30 9.62 9.15 9.21
CA LEU A 30 10.48 10.33 9.33
C LEU A 30 9.69 11.64 9.21
N TYR A 31 8.77 11.73 8.25
CA TYR A 31 7.99 12.94 8.04
C TYR A 31 6.91 13.13 9.10
N ALA A 32 6.27 12.05 9.55
CA ALA A 32 5.31 12.07 10.65
C ALA A 32 5.97 12.60 11.94
N ASN A 33 7.09 11.99 12.33
CA ASN A 33 7.82 12.33 13.56
C ASN A 33 8.36 13.77 13.58
N ARG A 34 8.61 14.36 12.40
CA ARG A 34 9.08 15.75 12.26
C ARG A 34 7.96 16.76 12.03
N GLY A 35 6.70 16.33 12.01
CA GLY A 35 5.56 17.21 11.71
C GLY A 35 5.56 17.77 10.28
N LEU A 36 6.25 17.11 9.34
CA LEU A 36 6.36 17.54 7.94
C LEU A 36 5.13 17.09 7.14
N LEU A 37 3.95 17.63 7.49
CA LEU A 37 2.64 17.11 7.08
C LEU A 37 2.45 17.03 5.56
N ILE A 38 2.91 18.04 4.81
CA ILE A 38 2.81 18.05 3.35
C ILE A 38 3.66 16.94 2.72
N LYS A 39 4.89 16.75 3.21
CA LYS A 39 5.77 15.67 2.72
C LYS A 39 5.21 14.30 3.09
N TRP A 40 4.68 14.17 4.31
CA TRP A 40 4.01 12.96 4.76
C TRP A 40 2.82 12.61 3.86
N LYS A 41 1.95 13.59 3.56
CA LYS A 41 0.84 13.43 2.61
C LYS A 41 1.31 12.87 1.26
N PHE A 42 2.35 13.45 0.67
CA PHE A 42 2.87 13.00 -0.64
C PHE A 42 3.46 11.59 -0.58
N ILE A 43 4.08 11.23 0.55
CA ILE A 43 4.61 9.88 0.70
C ILE A 43 3.48 8.86 0.87
N LEU A 44 2.40 9.18 1.59
CA LEU A 44 1.21 8.32 1.65
C LEU A 44 0.53 8.17 0.28
N ASP A 45 0.52 9.23 -0.53
CA ASP A 45 0.09 9.13 -1.93
C ASP A 45 0.98 8.19 -2.76
N SER A 46 2.26 8.07 -2.40
CA SER A 46 3.23 7.19 -3.06
C SER A 46 3.06 5.73 -2.63
N VAL A 47 2.88 5.49 -1.32
CA VAL A 47 2.50 4.18 -0.79
C VAL A 47 1.24 3.66 -1.47
N TRP A 48 0.20 4.50 -1.56
CA TRP A 48 -1.04 4.12 -2.23
C TRP A 48 -0.80 3.72 -3.69
N ARG A 49 0.09 4.39 -4.45
CA ARG A 49 0.36 4.03 -5.84
C ARG A 49 0.99 2.64 -5.97
N GLU A 50 1.90 2.27 -5.07
CA GLU A 50 2.49 0.93 -5.06
C GLU A 50 1.43 -0.14 -4.75
N LEU A 51 0.58 0.10 -3.74
CA LEU A 51 -0.46 -0.84 -3.31
C LEU A 51 -1.65 -0.92 -4.28
N TYR A 52 -1.95 0.15 -5.00
CA TYR A 52 -3.14 0.26 -5.85
C TYR A 52 -3.20 -0.83 -6.92
N SER A 53 -2.03 -1.25 -7.43
CA SER A 53 -1.97 -2.31 -8.43
C SER A 53 -2.49 -3.65 -7.87
N ASP A 54 -2.11 -4.01 -6.64
CA ASP A 54 -2.61 -5.20 -5.94
C ASP A 54 -4.08 -5.11 -5.59
N VAL A 55 -4.51 -3.94 -5.10
CA VAL A 55 -5.91 -3.67 -4.82
C VAL A 55 -6.74 -3.90 -6.08
N LYS A 56 -6.34 -3.33 -7.21
CA LYS A 56 -7.08 -3.45 -8.47
C LYS A 56 -7.10 -4.89 -9.00
N ARG A 57 -6.03 -5.67 -8.83
CA ARG A 57 -5.92 -7.06 -9.30
C ARG A 57 -6.97 -8.00 -8.71
N LYS A 58 -7.43 -7.77 -7.47
CA LYS A 58 -8.42 -8.64 -6.82
C LYS A 58 -9.82 -8.56 -7.46
N GLU A 59 -10.15 -7.44 -8.13
CA GLU A 59 -11.45 -7.17 -8.78
C GLU A 59 -12.73 -7.47 -7.95
N ASP A 60 -12.59 -7.59 -6.63
CA ASP A 60 -13.65 -7.98 -5.71
C ASP A 60 -14.36 -6.76 -5.08
N VAL A 61 -15.37 -7.05 -4.25
CA VAL A 61 -16.11 -6.02 -3.50
C VAL A 61 -15.18 -5.33 -2.50
N GLU A 62 -14.24 -6.07 -1.91
CA GLU A 62 -13.27 -5.57 -0.93
C GLU A 62 -12.36 -4.49 -1.54
N SER A 63 -11.82 -4.73 -2.74
CA SER A 63 -11.02 -3.80 -3.53
C SER A 63 -11.73 -2.46 -3.74
N LYS A 64 -13.02 -2.49 -4.08
CA LYS A 64 -13.82 -1.28 -4.30
C LYS A 64 -13.98 -0.47 -3.01
N GLU A 65 -14.21 -1.14 -1.88
CA GLU A 65 -14.31 -0.47 -0.58
C GLU A 65 -12.97 0.13 -0.14
N PHE A 66 -11.83 -0.55 -0.37
CA PHE A 66 -10.51 0.05 -0.12
C PHE A 66 -10.27 1.32 -0.93
N ILE A 67 -10.62 1.33 -2.22
CA ILE A 67 -10.49 2.51 -3.07
C ILE A 67 -11.36 3.65 -2.56
N LYS A 68 -12.61 3.35 -2.20
CA LYS A 68 -13.58 4.32 -1.69
C LYS A 68 -13.12 4.93 -0.37
N GLU A 69 -12.64 4.12 0.58
CA GLU A 69 -12.18 4.62 1.88
C GLU A 69 -10.91 5.46 1.73
N ASN A 70 -9.93 5.06 0.91
CA ASN A 70 -8.76 5.90 0.65
C ASN A 70 -9.14 7.26 0.03
N ASN A 71 -10.11 7.30 -0.89
CA ASN A 71 -10.59 8.54 -1.49
C ASN A 71 -11.27 9.45 -0.46
N LYS A 72 -12.07 8.87 0.45
CA LYS A 72 -12.69 9.59 1.56
C LYS A 72 -11.63 10.18 2.50
N LEU A 73 -10.59 9.42 2.86
CA LEU A 73 -9.47 9.89 3.67
C LEU A 73 -8.70 11.02 2.99
N LYS A 74 -8.42 10.91 1.68
CA LYS A 74 -7.81 12.00 0.89
C LYS A 74 -8.65 13.28 0.91
N LYS A 75 -9.97 13.15 0.81
CA LYS A 75 -10.91 14.27 0.89
C LYS A 75 -10.88 14.91 2.28
N SER A 76 -10.94 14.11 3.34
CA SER A 76 -10.82 14.58 4.73
C SER A 76 -9.54 15.40 4.96
N ILE A 77 -8.40 14.90 4.47
CA ILE A 77 -7.11 15.62 4.55
C ILE A 77 -7.19 16.97 3.81
N SER A 78 -7.85 17.02 2.65
CA SER A 78 -7.96 18.26 1.85
C SER A 78 -8.88 19.31 2.47
N GLU A 79 -9.83 18.90 3.31
CA GLU A 79 -10.80 19.77 3.96
C GLU A 79 -10.32 20.28 5.34
N CYS A 80 -9.16 19.80 5.82
CA CYS A 80 -8.57 20.21 7.07
C CYS A 80 -8.20 21.70 7.08
N LYS A 81 -8.59 22.40 8.16
CA LYS A 81 -8.35 23.85 8.34
C LYS A 81 -7.20 24.16 9.29
N THR A 82 -6.73 23.17 10.05
CA THR A 82 -5.65 23.34 11.03
C THR A 82 -4.59 22.26 10.84
N LEU A 83 -3.37 22.54 11.30
CA LEU A 83 -2.28 21.55 11.27
C LEU A 83 -2.60 20.35 12.15
N SER A 84 -3.24 20.55 13.30
CA SER A 84 -3.64 19.46 14.20
C SER A 84 -4.69 18.55 13.56
N SER A 85 -5.71 19.10 12.90
CA SER A 85 -6.70 18.28 12.19
C SER A 85 -6.06 17.54 11.02
N MET A 86 -5.14 18.20 10.30
CA MET A 86 -4.40 17.57 9.21
C MET A 86 -3.51 16.43 9.69
N TYR A 87 -2.85 16.58 10.84
CA TYR A 87 -2.03 15.54 11.45
C TYR A 87 -2.89 14.30 11.76
N ILE A 88 -4.04 14.48 12.42
CA ILE A 88 -4.96 13.38 12.76
C ILE A 88 -5.44 12.67 11.48
N ALA A 89 -5.88 13.42 10.48
CA ALA A 89 -6.36 12.83 9.22
C ALA A 89 -5.25 12.10 8.43
N LEU A 90 -4.00 12.58 8.52
CA LEU A 90 -2.85 11.91 7.93
C LEU A 90 -2.50 10.62 8.68
N ASP A 91 -2.60 10.62 10.01
CA ASP A 91 -2.36 9.44 10.83
C ASP A 91 -3.41 8.36 10.55
N GLU A 92 -4.70 8.72 10.51
CA GLU A 92 -5.79 7.81 10.13
C GLU A 92 -5.51 7.16 8.77
N ARG A 93 -5.09 7.95 7.79
CA ARG A 93 -4.74 7.43 6.46
C ARG A 93 -3.47 6.57 6.48
N HIS A 94 -2.50 6.90 7.31
CA HIS A 94 -1.29 6.08 7.49
C HIS A 94 -1.70 4.69 8.01
N GLN A 95 -2.46 4.63 9.09
CA GLN A 95 -2.91 3.36 9.66
C GLN A 95 -3.75 2.54 8.67
N PHE A 96 -4.68 3.19 7.95
CA PHE A 96 -5.43 2.54 6.89
C PHE A 96 -4.53 1.91 5.83
N LEU A 97 -3.50 2.62 5.34
CA LEU A 97 -2.60 2.09 4.32
C LEU A 97 -1.69 0.97 4.84
N LYS A 98 -1.34 0.95 6.13
CA LYS A 98 -0.64 -0.18 6.76
C LYS A 98 -1.53 -1.42 6.80
N SER A 99 -2.76 -1.27 7.31
CA SER A 99 -3.74 -2.37 7.33
C SER A 99 -4.03 -2.89 5.92
N LEU A 100 -4.17 -1.98 4.95
CA LEU A 100 -4.34 -2.34 3.55
C LEU A 100 -3.18 -3.19 3.06
N GLN A 101 -1.94 -2.76 3.29
CA GLN A 101 -0.76 -3.54 2.92
C GLN A 101 -0.77 -4.91 3.58
N ASP A 102 -1.21 -5.07 4.82
CA ASP A 102 -1.33 -6.41 5.42
C ASP A 102 -2.43 -7.25 4.75
N SER A 103 -3.54 -6.64 4.33
CA SER A 103 -4.67 -7.31 3.66
C SER A 103 -4.41 -7.66 2.19
N VAL A 104 -3.60 -6.87 1.47
CA VAL A 104 -3.27 -7.10 0.05
C VAL A 104 -1.86 -7.62 -0.16
N GLY A 105 -0.95 -7.31 0.76
CA GLY A 105 0.49 -7.51 0.67
C GLY A 105 0.99 -8.55 1.66
N LYS A 106 0.45 -9.76 1.56
CA LYS A 106 1.14 -11.00 1.95
C LYS A 106 0.67 -12.11 1.02
N GLY A 107 1.56 -12.67 0.22
CA GLY A 107 1.47 -14.08 -0.18
C GLY A 107 0.28 -14.56 -1.02
N ALA A 108 -0.70 -13.72 -1.38
CA ALA A 108 -1.85 -14.17 -2.18
C ALA A 108 -1.46 -14.59 -3.61
N MET A 109 -0.22 -14.30 -4.06
CA MET A 109 0.34 -14.87 -5.29
C MET A 109 1.25 -16.09 -5.08
N TYR A 110 1.55 -16.47 -3.83
CA TYR A 110 2.48 -17.58 -3.53
C TYR A 110 1.80 -18.84 -3.01
N MET A 111 0.48 -18.84 -2.80
CA MET A 111 -0.25 -20.04 -2.36
C MET A 111 -0.78 -20.93 -3.49
N ASP A 112 -0.67 -20.53 -4.75
CA ASP A 112 -1.19 -21.33 -5.87
C ASP A 112 -0.06 -21.74 -6.82
N ALA A 113 0.63 -22.85 -6.51
CA ALA A 113 0.96 -23.90 -7.50
C ALA A 113 1.87 -25.04 -6.99
N ASP A 114 2.77 -24.83 -6.01
CA ASP A 114 3.88 -25.79 -5.78
C ASP A 114 3.98 -26.43 -4.38
N ASP A 115 3.07 -26.13 -3.43
CA ASP A 115 3.13 -26.73 -2.08
C ASP A 115 2.37 -28.06 -1.93
N ASP A 116 1.80 -28.61 -3.01
CA ASP A 116 1.05 -29.88 -3.02
C ASP A 116 1.81 -31.06 -3.69
N HIS A 117 3.11 -30.93 -3.98
CA HIS A 117 3.91 -32.01 -4.56
C HIS A 117 5.30 -32.18 -3.91
N PHE A 118 5.30 -32.45 -2.60
CA PHE A 118 6.37 -33.22 -1.96
C PHE A 118 5.77 -34.27 -1.04
N ASP A 119 5.42 -35.43 -1.63
CA ASP A 119 5.27 -36.72 -0.95
C ASP A 119 6.20 -37.72 -1.68
#